data_AF-A0A1M2VYD0-F1
#
_entry.id   AF-A0A1M2VYD0-F1
#
_cell.length_a   1.000
_cell.length_b   1.000
_cell.length_c   1.000
_cell.angle_alpha   90.00
_cell.angle_beta   90.00
_cell.angle_gamma   90.00
#
_symmetry.space_group_name_H-M   'P 1'
#
loop_
_entity.id
_entity.type
_entity.pdbx_description
1 polymer ?
#
loop_
_entity_poly.entity_id
_entity_poly.type
_entity_poly.pdbx_seq_one_letter_code
_entity_poly.pdbx_strand_id
1 'polypeptide(L)'
;MSALLFASFDVSRQAFYRTRLAAAIVNLKPLVPGHVLVIPTRVVPRLADLKHDELSALMASVQHVARVIERVYGADGLTIACQDGKAAGQTVPHVHFHLLPRKLQGDTFERNDEVYPALEQSEGELPAALRQVPQPFKVDADEDRKPRSLEDMEEEALWLKKFFDAAAEAEPGTEGDGISKAL
;
A
#
# COMPACT_ATOMS: atom_id res chain seq x y z
N MET A 1 -16.07 -5.64 -13.88
CA MET A 1 -15.15 -6.28 -12.92
C MET A 1 -15.88 -6.43 -11.59
N SER A 2 -15.58 -7.48 -10.81
CA SER A 2 -16.16 -7.64 -9.46
C SER A 2 -15.64 -6.55 -8.51
N ALA A 3 -16.45 -6.16 -7.53
CA ALA A 3 -16.05 -5.24 -6.48
C ALA A 3 -14.77 -5.75 -5.77
N LEU A 4 -13.87 -4.82 -5.42
CA LEU A 4 -12.71 -5.09 -4.58
C LEU A 4 -13.03 -4.63 -3.16
N LEU A 5 -12.88 -5.53 -2.19
CA LEU A 5 -13.18 -5.23 -0.79
C LEU A 5 -11.91 -5.11 0.04
N PHE A 6 -11.88 -4.12 0.92
CA PHE A 6 -10.96 -4.05 2.06
C PHE A 6 -11.77 -4.24 3.34
N ALA A 7 -11.69 -5.44 3.94
CA ALA A 7 -12.67 -5.90 4.93
C ALA A 7 -14.11 -5.79 4.38
N SER A 8 -14.91 -4.85 4.89
CA SER A 8 -16.29 -4.59 4.44
C SER A 8 -16.42 -3.38 3.51
N PHE A 9 -15.33 -2.69 3.19
CA PHE A 9 -15.35 -1.44 2.42
C PHE A 9 -15.10 -1.72 0.93
N ASP A 10 -15.92 -1.18 0.05
CA ASP A 10 -15.65 -1.19 -1.38
C ASP A 10 -14.54 -0.17 -1.70
N VAL A 11 -13.40 -0.67 -2.14
CA VAL A 11 -12.20 0.12 -2.47
C VAL A 11 -11.88 0.08 -3.97
N SER A 12 -12.87 -0.26 -4.80
CA SER A 12 -12.67 -0.44 -6.24
C SER A 12 -12.15 0.83 -6.94
N ARG A 13 -12.56 2.02 -6.45
CA ARG A 13 -12.13 3.33 -6.98
C ARG A 13 -10.74 3.74 -6.48
N GLN A 14 -10.32 3.19 -5.34
CA GLN A 14 -9.02 3.46 -4.72
C GLN A 14 -7.92 2.52 -5.23
N ALA A 15 -8.28 1.52 -6.03
CA ALA A 15 -7.36 0.53 -6.58
C ALA A 15 -6.65 1.05 -7.83
N PHE A 16 -5.31 1.04 -7.81
CA PHE A 16 -4.47 1.44 -8.94
C PHE A 16 -3.75 0.26 -9.60
N TYR A 17 -3.65 -0.88 -8.91
CA TYR A 17 -3.10 -2.12 -9.44
C TYR A 17 -3.97 -3.30 -9.01
N ARG A 18 -4.20 -4.26 -9.91
CA ARG A 18 -5.03 -5.44 -9.62
C ARG A 18 -4.60 -6.64 -10.44
N THR A 19 -4.48 -7.77 -9.75
CA THR A 19 -4.37 -9.11 -10.35
C THR A 19 -5.61 -9.93 -10.00
N ARG A 20 -5.61 -11.22 -10.34
CA ARG A 20 -6.68 -12.14 -9.92
C ARG A 20 -6.71 -12.33 -8.39
N LEU A 21 -5.56 -12.31 -7.73
CA LEU A 21 -5.42 -12.74 -6.32
C LEU A 21 -4.98 -11.61 -5.37
N ALA A 22 -4.54 -10.47 -5.89
CA ALA A 22 -4.08 -9.34 -5.09
C ALA A 22 -4.40 -8.00 -5.77
N ALA A 23 -4.37 -6.93 -4.98
CA ALA A 23 -4.58 -5.57 -5.45
C ALA A 23 -3.74 -4.59 -4.63
N ALA A 24 -3.51 -3.39 -5.18
CA ALA A 24 -2.94 -2.28 -4.46
C ALA A 24 -3.90 -1.10 -4.46
N ILE A 25 -4.06 -0.48 -3.29
CA ILE A 25 -4.99 0.62 -3.04
C ILE A 25 -4.25 1.79 -2.38
N VAL A 26 -4.70 3.00 -2.66
CA VAL A 26 -4.20 4.19 -1.95
C VAL A 26 -4.76 4.25 -0.53
N ASN A 27 -4.01 4.84 0.41
CA ASN A 27 -4.39 4.87 1.83
C ASN A 27 -5.27 6.09 2.17
N LEU A 28 -6.30 5.95 3.02
CA LEU A 28 -7.15 7.07 3.44
C LEU A 28 -6.37 8.13 4.23
N LYS A 29 -5.43 7.70 5.09
CA LYS A 29 -4.59 8.55 5.92
C LYS A 29 -3.11 8.16 5.72
N PRO A 30 -2.50 8.56 4.59
CA PRO A 30 -1.11 8.22 4.32
C PRO A 30 -0.20 8.86 5.38
N LEU A 31 0.77 8.08 5.88
CA LEU A 31 1.79 8.56 6.82
C LEU A 31 2.87 9.40 6.15
N VAL A 32 3.17 9.05 4.90
CA VAL A 32 4.10 9.75 4.02
C VAL A 32 3.47 9.81 2.63
N PRO A 33 3.84 10.78 1.78
CA PRO A 33 3.43 10.77 0.38
C PRO A 33 3.77 9.43 -0.29
N GLY A 34 2.77 8.81 -0.92
CA GLY A 34 2.91 7.49 -1.55
C GLY A 34 2.79 6.30 -0.60
N HIS A 35 2.35 6.50 0.66
CA HIS A 35 1.94 5.40 1.51
C HIS A 35 0.70 4.71 0.91
N VAL A 36 0.91 3.52 0.35
CA VAL A 36 -0.11 2.65 -0.25
C VAL A 36 -0.22 1.31 0.49
N LEU A 37 -1.33 0.59 0.24
CA LEU A 37 -1.55 -0.75 0.78
C LEU A 37 -1.59 -1.79 -0.35
N VAL A 38 -1.02 -2.96 -0.11
CA VAL A 38 -1.17 -4.14 -0.98
C VAL A 38 -1.93 -5.22 -0.23
N ILE A 39 -3.02 -5.72 -0.82
CA ILE A 39 -4.00 -6.60 -0.17
C ILE A 39 -4.30 -7.83 -1.03
N PRO A 40 -4.66 -8.99 -0.44
CA PRO A 40 -5.23 -10.09 -1.20
C PRO A 40 -6.65 -9.73 -1.67
N THR A 41 -7.09 -10.32 -2.78
CA THR A 41 -8.47 -10.11 -3.27
C THR A 41 -9.50 -10.81 -2.36
N ARG A 42 -9.11 -11.93 -1.73
CA ARG A 42 -9.95 -12.61 -0.74
C ARG A 42 -9.75 -11.99 0.64
N VAL A 43 -10.85 -11.56 1.25
CA VAL A 43 -10.85 -10.97 2.59
C VAL A 43 -10.53 -12.03 3.65
N VAL A 44 -9.32 -11.98 4.18
CA VAL A 44 -8.88 -12.80 5.33
C VAL A 44 -8.11 -11.97 6.34
N PRO A 45 -8.29 -12.17 7.65
CA PRO A 45 -7.66 -11.34 8.66
C PRO A 45 -6.19 -11.67 8.89
N ARG A 46 -5.76 -12.92 8.69
CA ARG A 46 -4.40 -13.36 9.02
C ARG A 46 -3.62 -13.86 7.81
N LEU A 47 -2.30 -13.66 7.83
CA LEU A 47 -1.41 -14.26 6.82
C LEU A 47 -1.53 -15.79 6.79
N ALA A 48 -1.72 -16.41 7.96
CA ALA A 48 -1.92 -17.86 8.09
C ALA A 48 -3.21 -18.38 7.42
N ASP A 49 -4.17 -17.51 7.13
CA ASP A 49 -5.43 -17.86 6.47
C ASP A 49 -5.31 -17.84 4.94
N LEU A 50 -4.18 -17.36 4.39
CA LEU A 50 -3.91 -17.34 2.96
C LEU A 50 -3.55 -18.72 2.45
N LYS A 51 -4.01 -19.02 1.23
CA LYS A 51 -3.51 -20.15 0.47
C LYS A 51 -2.13 -19.83 -0.09
N HIS A 52 -1.38 -20.87 -0.44
CA HIS A 52 -0.02 -20.72 -0.95
C HIS A 52 0.07 -19.87 -2.24
N ASP A 53 -0.88 -20.04 -3.15
CA ASP A 53 -1.01 -19.27 -4.39
C ASP A 53 -1.34 -17.79 -4.12
N GLU A 54 -2.23 -17.54 -3.16
CA GLU A 54 -2.58 -16.17 -2.73
C GLU A 54 -1.41 -15.47 -2.08
N LEU A 55 -0.67 -16.13 -1.18
CA LEU A 55 0.52 -15.57 -0.56
C LEU A 55 1.59 -15.25 -1.60
N SER A 56 1.84 -16.17 -2.52
CA SER A 56 2.82 -15.99 -3.60
C SER A 56 2.45 -14.80 -4.49
N ALA A 57 1.19 -14.71 -4.93
CA ALA A 57 0.70 -13.60 -5.74
C ALA A 57 0.71 -12.27 -4.98
N LEU A 58 0.40 -12.29 -3.67
CA LEU A 58 0.43 -11.12 -2.81
C LEU A 58 1.85 -10.56 -2.71
N MET A 59 2.85 -11.41 -2.41
CA MET A 59 4.24 -10.97 -2.29
C MET A 59 4.85 -10.53 -3.62
N ALA A 60 4.50 -11.19 -4.73
CA ALA A 60 4.87 -10.73 -6.07
C ALA A 60 4.28 -9.34 -6.37
N SER A 61 3.04 -9.09 -5.94
CA SER A 61 2.39 -7.79 -6.06
C SER A 61 3.07 -6.73 -5.18
N VAL A 62 3.42 -7.07 -3.93
CA VAL A 62 4.20 -6.19 -3.05
C VAL A 62 5.51 -5.77 -3.73
N GLN A 63 6.26 -6.71 -4.28
CA GLN A 63 7.53 -6.42 -4.97
C GLN A 63 7.32 -5.54 -6.21
N HIS A 64 6.29 -5.81 -7.00
CA HIS A 64 6.01 -5.02 -8.21
C HIS A 64 5.59 -3.58 -7.86
N VAL A 65 4.67 -3.43 -6.91
CA VAL A 65 4.20 -2.13 -6.45
C VAL A 65 5.33 -1.35 -5.78
N ALA A 66 6.15 -2.00 -4.94
CA ALA A 66 7.32 -1.40 -4.30
C ALA A 66 8.24 -0.72 -5.32
N ARG A 67 8.63 -1.42 -6.39
CA ARG A 67 9.48 -0.87 -7.46
C ARG A 67 8.88 0.38 -8.11
N VAL A 68 7.58 0.36 -8.38
CA VAL A 68 6.89 1.50 -9.02
C VAL A 68 6.79 2.68 -8.05
N ILE A 69 6.39 2.43 -6.81
CA ILE A 69 6.20 3.44 -5.78
C ILE A 69 7.52 4.13 -5.41
N GLU A 70 8.60 3.36 -5.21
CA GLU A 70 9.93 3.92 -4.93
C GLU A 70 10.38 4.87 -6.05
N ARG A 71 10.26 4.43 -7.32
CA ARG A 71 10.60 5.23 -8.49
C ARG A 71 9.75 6.49 -8.63
N VAL A 72 8.43 6.35 -8.54
CA VAL A 72 7.47 7.43 -8.85
C VAL A 72 7.51 8.55 -7.80
N TYR A 73 7.77 8.21 -6.54
CA TYR A 73 7.91 9.21 -5.47
C TYR A 73 9.36 9.67 -5.23
N GLY A 74 10.31 9.16 -6.03
CA GLY A 74 11.73 9.49 -5.93
C GLY A 74 12.28 9.18 -4.54
N ALA A 75 12.01 7.97 -4.06
CA ALA A 75 12.48 7.48 -2.78
C ALA A 75 13.78 6.70 -2.93
N ASP A 76 14.53 6.61 -1.83
CA ASP A 76 15.80 5.89 -1.73
C ASP A 76 15.62 4.49 -1.11
N GLY A 77 14.38 4.17 -0.71
CA GLY A 77 13.99 2.88 -0.16
C GLY A 77 12.54 2.88 0.33
N LEU A 78 12.14 1.77 0.94
CA LEU A 78 10.78 1.57 1.44
C LEU A 78 10.79 0.97 2.84
N THR A 79 9.89 1.46 3.69
CA THR A 79 9.42 0.66 4.82
C THR A 79 8.26 -0.19 4.33
N ILE A 80 8.42 -1.52 4.42
CA ILE A 80 7.37 -2.49 4.09
C ILE A 80 6.96 -3.18 5.40
N ALA A 81 5.70 -3.00 5.82
CA ALA A 81 5.22 -3.50 7.10
C ALA A 81 3.90 -4.26 6.94
N CYS A 82 3.73 -5.32 7.73
CA CYS A 82 2.46 -6.04 7.88
C CYS A 82 2.20 -6.28 9.35
N GLN A 83 1.07 -5.78 9.85
CA GLN A 83 0.61 -5.99 11.21
C GLN A 83 -0.37 -7.17 11.20
N ASP A 84 0.14 -8.38 11.45
CA ASP A 84 -0.65 -9.62 11.37
C ASP A 84 -1.35 -9.95 12.70
N GLY A 85 -2.54 -9.38 12.89
CA GLY A 85 -3.39 -9.58 14.07
C GLY A 85 -3.36 -8.42 15.07
N LYS A 86 -4.38 -8.39 15.93
CA LYS A 86 -4.61 -7.26 16.87
C LYS A 86 -3.41 -6.93 17.77
N ALA A 87 -2.69 -7.95 18.25
CA ALA A 87 -1.52 -7.77 19.11
C ALA A 87 -0.33 -7.11 18.38
N ALA A 88 -0.31 -7.15 17.04
CA ALA A 88 0.67 -6.46 16.20
C ALA A 88 0.19 -5.05 15.77
N GLY A 89 -0.98 -4.61 16.23
CA GLY A 89 -1.57 -3.31 15.90
C GLY A 89 -2.56 -3.34 14.72
N GLN A 90 -2.94 -4.51 14.20
CA GLN A 90 -3.93 -4.59 13.11
C GLN A 90 -5.31 -4.07 13.54
N THR A 91 -5.87 -3.12 12.79
CA THR A 91 -7.24 -2.64 13.07
C THR A 91 -8.26 -3.01 12.01
N VAL A 92 -7.87 -3.08 10.74
CA VAL A 92 -8.73 -3.62 9.69
C VAL A 92 -8.50 -5.14 9.59
N PRO A 93 -9.51 -5.99 9.79
CA PRO A 93 -9.37 -7.46 9.79
C PRO A 93 -9.29 -8.02 8.36
N HIS A 94 -8.31 -7.53 7.61
CA HIS A 94 -7.94 -7.98 6.27
C HIS A 94 -6.42 -7.83 6.15
N VAL A 95 -5.70 -8.86 5.72
CA VAL A 95 -4.25 -8.77 5.45
C VAL A 95 -3.95 -7.59 4.54
N HIS A 96 -3.01 -6.76 4.94
CA HIS A 96 -2.49 -5.67 4.12
C HIS A 96 -1.01 -5.43 4.44
N PHE A 97 -0.26 -5.10 3.41
CA PHE A 97 1.12 -4.62 3.53
C PHE A 97 1.13 -3.13 3.28
N HIS A 98 1.67 -2.36 4.24
CA HIS A 98 1.98 -0.97 4.05
C HIS A 98 3.29 -0.84 3.27
N LEU A 99 3.29 -0.02 2.23
CA LEU A 99 4.50 0.38 1.51
C LEU A 99 4.66 1.89 1.71
N LEU A 100 5.72 2.31 2.41
CA LEU A 100 6.00 3.71 2.72
C LEU A 100 7.32 4.13 2.06
N PRO A 101 7.29 4.99 1.03
CA PRO A 101 8.50 5.60 0.44
C PRO A 101 9.32 6.33 1.49
N ARG A 102 10.64 6.08 1.51
CA ARG A 102 11.60 6.71 2.44
C ARG A 102 12.68 7.44 1.68
N LYS A 103 13.14 8.57 2.21
CA LYS A 103 14.22 9.38 1.61
C LYS A 103 15.42 9.45 2.55
N LEU A 104 16.62 9.55 2.00
CA LEU A 104 17.82 9.83 2.80
C LEU A 104 17.85 11.29 3.25
N GLN A 105 17.24 12.19 2.49
CA GLN A 105 17.19 13.62 2.76
C GLN A 105 15.77 14.14 2.55
N GLY A 106 15.25 14.89 3.53
CA GLY A 106 13.89 15.42 3.49
C GLY A 106 12.80 14.35 3.64
N ASP A 107 13.09 13.29 4.41
CA ASP A 107 12.07 12.31 4.79
C ASP A 107 11.08 12.90 5.80
N THR A 108 9.89 12.32 5.88
CA THR A 108 8.87 12.72 6.87
C THR A 108 9.29 12.36 8.30
N PHE A 109 10.02 11.27 8.47
CA PHE A 109 10.54 10.85 9.77
C PHE A 109 12.02 11.18 9.87
N GLU A 110 12.42 11.93 10.89
CA GLU A 110 13.83 12.25 11.13
C GLU A 110 14.62 11.00 11.54
N ARG A 111 13.98 10.09 12.28
CA ARG A 111 14.57 8.81 12.69
C ARG A 111 13.78 7.66 12.10
N ASN A 112 14.48 6.66 11.57
CA ASN A 112 13.83 5.50 10.93
C ASN A 112 12.75 4.85 11.79
N ASP A 113 13.01 4.68 13.09
CA ASP A 113 12.13 3.93 13.99
C ASP A 113 10.87 4.69 14.42
N GLU A 114 10.74 5.98 14.09
CA GLU A 114 9.51 6.77 14.34
C GLU A 114 8.32 6.29 13.48
N VAL A 115 8.60 5.53 12.41
CA VAL A 115 7.57 4.95 11.55
C VAL A 115 6.68 3.94 12.27
N TYR A 116 7.22 3.19 13.23
CA TYR A 116 6.50 2.12 13.92
C TYR A 116 5.41 2.63 14.88
N PRO A 117 5.69 3.57 15.81
CA PRO A 117 4.63 4.16 16.62
C PRO A 117 3.61 4.92 15.75
N ALA A 118 4.04 5.52 14.64
CA ALA A 118 3.12 6.19 13.71
C ALA A 118 2.17 5.21 12.98
N LEU A 119 2.66 4.03 12.60
CA LEU A 119 1.83 2.94 12.05
C LEU A 119 0.81 2.45 13.09
N GLU A 120 1.25 2.19 14.32
CA GLU A 120 0.37 1.76 15.42
C GLU A 120 -0.75 2.79 15.69
N GLN A 121 -0.40 4.07 15.81
CA GLN A 121 -1.38 5.15 15.98
C GLN A 121 -2.34 5.22 14.80
N SER A 122 -1.83 5.11 13.57
CA SER A 122 -2.64 5.23 12.36
C SER A 122 -3.71 4.18 12.27
N GLU A 123 -3.37 2.94 12.60
CA GLU A 123 -4.33 1.86 12.70
C GLU A 123 -5.38 2.17 13.77
N GLY A 124 -4.97 2.58 14.98
CA GLY A 124 -5.86 2.90 16.10
C GLY A 124 -6.95 3.94 15.81
N GLU A 125 -6.72 4.87 14.88
CA GLU A 125 -7.65 5.95 14.51
C GLU A 125 -8.73 5.56 13.47
N LEU A 126 -8.58 4.41 12.79
CA LEU A 126 -9.47 3.99 11.70
C LEU A 126 -10.94 3.65 12.07
N PRO A 127 -11.37 3.41 13.32
CA PRO A 127 -12.76 2.99 13.59
C PRO A 127 -13.86 4.07 13.46
N ALA A 128 -13.54 5.37 13.38
CA ALA A 128 -14.56 6.45 13.42
C ALA A 128 -14.64 7.33 12.16
N ALA A 129 -13.56 7.40 11.37
CA ALA A 129 -13.40 8.36 10.28
C ALA A 129 -14.23 8.05 9.01
N LEU A 130 -14.74 6.83 8.86
CA LEU A 130 -15.44 6.37 7.66
C LEU A 130 -16.92 6.81 7.56
N ARG A 131 -17.37 7.74 8.41
CA ARG A 131 -18.78 8.17 8.43
C ARG A 131 -19.08 9.53 7.80
N GLN A 132 -18.13 10.46 7.65
CA GLN A 132 -18.47 11.82 7.18
C GLN A 132 -17.25 12.49 6.52
N VAL A 133 -17.35 12.86 5.24
CA VAL A 133 -16.38 13.76 4.58
C VAL A 133 -17.14 14.81 3.77
N PRO A 134 -16.87 16.11 3.99
CA PRO A 134 -16.55 16.99 2.86
C PRO A 134 -15.44 18.06 3.10
N GLN A 135 -14.61 18.25 2.05
CA GLN A 135 -13.81 19.42 1.58
C GLN A 135 -12.65 20.02 2.43
N PRO A 136 -11.74 20.84 1.84
CA PRO A 136 -10.91 20.65 0.65
C PRO A 136 -9.39 20.75 0.98
N PHE A 137 -8.56 20.21 0.10
CA PHE A 137 -7.13 19.88 0.27
C PHE A 137 -6.15 20.92 0.83
N LYS A 138 -5.28 20.41 1.72
CA LYS A 138 -3.80 20.46 1.68
C LYS A 138 -3.27 19.22 2.41
N VAL A 139 -2.33 18.49 1.81
CA VAL A 139 -1.62 17.39 2.49
C VAL A 139 -0.38 18.00 3.14
N ASP A 140 -0.60 18.62 4.30
CA ASP A 140 0.49 19.04 5.18
C ASP A 140 0.82 17.83 6.07
N ALA A 141 2.06 17.34 5.98
CA ALA A 141 2.57 16.27 6.81
C ALA A 141 2.84 16.83 8.23
N ASP A 142 1.78 17.03 9.01
CA ASP A 142 1.85 17.53 10.40
C ASP A 142 0.66 17.01 11.25
N GLU A 143 0.79 17.11 12.59
CA GLU A 143 0.15 16.34 13.68
C GLU A 143 -1.39 16.18 13.70
N ASP A 144 -2.13 16.79 12.78
CA ASP A 144 -3.57 16.62 12.60
C ASP A 144 -3.89 15.87 11.29
N ARG A 145 -3.56 14.56 11.21
CA ARG A 145 -3.80 13.73 10.01
C ARG A 145 -5.29 13.58 9.68
N LYS A 146 -5.83 14.51 8.90
CA LYS A 146 -7.22 14.46 8.40
C LYS A 146 -7.37 13.36 7.33
N PRO A 147 -8.47 12.59 7.35
CA PRO A 147 -8.79 11.67 6.25
C PRO A 147 -8.86 12.41 4.92
N ARG A 148 -8.31 11.82 3.86
CA ARG A 148 -8.47 12.32 2.49
C ARG A 148 -9.91 12.13 2.00
N SER A 149 -10.31 12.91 1.01
CA SER A 149 -11.60 12.70 0.35
C SER A 149 -11.55 11.49 -0.60
N LEU A 150 -12.72 10.92 -0.92
CA LEU A 150 -12.80 9.81 -1.87
C LEU A 150 -12.38 10.21 -3.29
N GLU A 151 -12.62 11.46 -3.67
CA GLU A 151 -12.22 12.01 -4.97
C GLU A 151 -10.70 12.08 -5.04
N ASP A 152 -10.05 12.59 -3.99
CA ASP A 152 -8.59 12.70 -3.87
C ASP A 152 -7.91 11.34 -4.02
N MET A 153 -8.47 10.34 -3.35
CA MET A 153 -7.96 8.98 -3.40
C MET A 153 -8.15 8.36 -4.79
N GLU A 154 -9.27 8.62 -5.45
CA GLU A 154 -9.49 8.15 -6.81
C GLU A 154 -8.57 8.84 -7.81
N GLU A 155 -8.34 10.16 -7.69
CA GLU A 155 -7.39 10.89 -8.54
C GLU A 155 -5.96 10.35 -8.39
N GLU A 156 -5.50 10.12 -7.15
CA GLU A 156 -4.19 9.49 -6.93
C GLU A 156 -4.14 8.07 -7.50
N ALA A 157 -5.20 7.28 -7.30
CA ALA A 157 -5.25 5.91 -7.84
C ALA A 157 -5.20 5.91 -9.38
N LEU A 158 -5.95 6.80 -10.03
CA LEU A 158 -5.95 6.96 -11.48
C LEU A 158 -4.60 7.47 -12.00
N TRP A 159 -3.92 8.34 -11.25
CA TRP A 159 -2.57 8.79 -11.57
C TRP A 159 -1.55 7.66 -11.44
N LEU A 160 -1.55 6.91 -10.33
CA LEU A 160 -0.65 5.78 -10.11
C LEU A 160 -0.82 4.69 -11.16
N LYS A 161 -2.06 4.42 -11.56
CA LYS A 161 -2.40 3.39 -12.56
C LYS A 161 -1.63 3.56 -13.88
N LYS A 162 -1.38 4.80 -14.31
CA LYS A 162 -0.64 5.13 -15.53
C LYS A 162 0.78 4.54 -15.55
N PHE A 163 1.39 4.33 -14.39
CA PHE A 163 2.75 3.80 -14.26
C PHE A 163 2.83 2.27 -14.28
N PHE A 164 1.70 1.58 -14.13
CA PHE A 164 1.59 0.12 -14.24
C PHE A 164 1.23 -0.30 -15.67
N ASP A 165 0.41 0.49 -16.35
CA ASP A 165 0.07 0.27 -17.77
C ASP A 165 1.31 0.48 -18.67
N ALA A 166 2.13 1.50 -18.40
CA ALA A 166 3.36 1.77 -19.15
C ALA A 166 4.49 0.75 -18.88
N ALA A 167 4.50 0.11 -17.69
CA ALA A 167 5.51 -0.90 -17.36
C ALA A 167 5.25 -2.23 -18.10
N ALA A 168 4.00 -2.54 -18.43
CA ALA A 168 3.65 -3.71 -19.23
C ALA A 168 4.18 -3.62 -20.69
N GLU A 169 4.45 -2.41 -21.18
CA GLU A 169 5.02 -2.17 -22.51
C GLU A 169 6.57 -2.22 -22.53
N ALA A 170 7.22 -2.24 -21.37
CA ALA A 170 8.66 -2.06 -21.23
C ALA A 170 9.44 -3.30 -20.78
N GLU A 171 8.83 -4.49 -20.70
CA GLU A 171 9.56 -5.72 -20.35
C GLU A 171 10.55 -6.11 -21.46
N PRO A 172 11.87 -6.09 -21.21
CA PRO A 172 12.84 -6.72 -22.11
C PRO A 172 12.67 -8.24 -22.00
N GLY A 173 12.72 -8.93 -23.13
CA GLY A 173 12.63 -10.38 -23.21
C GLY A 173 13.55 -11.07 -22.20
N THR A 174 13.01 -12.08 -21.54
CA THR A 174 13.76 -12.98 -20.66
C THR A 174 14.71 -13.83 -21.51
N GLU A 175 15.95 -13.36 -21.67
CA GLU A 175 17.06 -14.27 -21.98
C GLU A 175 17.61 -14.84 -20.68
N GLY A 176 17.47 -16.16 -20.56
CA GLY A 176 18.09 -16.94 -19.52
C GLY A 176 19.59 -17.09 -19.75
N ASP A 177 20.35 -16.95 -18.66
CA ASP A 177 21.52 -17.75 -18.30
C ASP A 177 21.95 -17.19 -16.93
N GLY A 178 21.90 -17.97 -15.85
CA GLY A 178 22.95 -18.94 -15.56
C GLY A 178 24.11 -18.22 -14.86
N ILE A 179 24.26 -18.42 -13.54
CA ILE A 179 25.47 -18.31 -12.67
C ILE A 179 24.94 -18.37 -11.22
N SER A 180 24.93 -19.53 -10.57
CA SER A 180 26.02 -20.14 -9.78
C SER A 180 26.04 -19.71 -8.31
N LYS A 181 25.94 -20.73 -7.45
CA LYS A 181 26.34 -20.84 -6.04
C LYS A 181 27.23 -19.71 -5.50
N ALA A 182 26.84 -19.13 -4.36
CA ALA A 182 27.68 -19.09 -3.15
C ALA A 182 26.94 -18.44 -1.97
N LEU A 183 26.97 -19.16 -0.83
CA LEU A 183 26.69 -18.77 0.56
C LEU A 183 25.23 -18.52 0.96
#